data_AF-A0A077EG73-F1
#
_entry.id   AF-A0A077EG73-F1
#
_cell.length_a   1.000
_cell.length_b   1.000
_cell.length_c   1.000
_cell.angle_alpha   90.00
_cell.angle_beta   90.00
_cell.angle_gamma   90.00
#
_symmetry.space_group_name_H-M   'P 1'
#
loop_
_entity.id
_entity.type
_entity.pdbx_description
1 polymer ?
#
loop_
_entity_poly.entity_id
_entity_poly.type
_entity_poly.pdbx_seq_one_letter_code
_entity_poly.pdbx_strand_id
1 'polypeptide(L)' 'MQHIESFDSHTIYIGEHEVPIGEVYRNDFFYMYSGGLIAGN' A
#
# COMPACT_ATOMS: atom_id res chain seq x y z
N MET A 1 -14.52 0.03 -6.62
CA MET A 1 -14.62 -0.13 -5.16
C MET A 1 -13.20 -0.26 -4.63
N GLN A 2 -12.66 0.80 -4.02
CA GLN A 2 -11.38 0.72 -3.33
C GLN A 2 -11.69 0.34 -1.88
N HIS A 3 -11.16 -0.81 -1.44
CA HIS A 3 -11.38 -1.36 -0.10
C HIS A 3 -10.28 -0.96 0.88
N ILE A 4 -9.23 -0.28 0.41
CA ILE A 4 -8.11 0.16 1.25
C ILE A 4 -8.46 1.53 1.81
N GLU A 5 -8.54 1.61 3.14
CA GLU A 5 -8.80 2.87 3.83
C GLU A 5 -7.50 3.63 4.10
N SER A 6 -6.43 2.92 4.46
CA SER A 6 -5.10 3.49 4.68
C SER A 6 -4.02 2.41 4.55
N PHE A 7 -2.77 2.83 4.36
CA PHE A 7 -1.62 1.92 4.41
C PHE A 7 -0.38 2.65 4.94
N ASP A 8 0.49 1.90 5.60
CA ASP A 8 1.85 2.33 5.93
C ASP A 8 2.88 1.43 5.23
N SER A 9 4.16 1.75 5.42
CA SER A 9 5.29 0.92 5.04
C SER A 9 5.15 -0.59 5.31
N HIS A 10 4.48 -1.02 6.39
CA HIS A 10 4.44 -2.41 6.84
C HIS A 10 3.04 -3.03 6.80
N THR A 11 1.97 -2.23 6.79
CA THR A 11 0.61 -2.74 6.99
C THR A 11 -0.42 -2.00 6.14
N ILE A 12 -1.38 -2.74 5.59
CA ILE A 12 -2.57 -2.23 4.90
C ILE A 12 -3.75 -2.33 5.87
N TYR A 13 -4.54 -1.26 5.96
CA TYR A 13 -5.72 -1.18 6.80
C TYR A 13 -6.97 -1.18 5.92
N ILE A 14 -7.83 -2.20 6.14
CA ILE A 14 -9.08 -2.42 5.40
C ILE A 14 -10.21 -2.56 6.43
N GLY A 15 -10.87 -1.45 6.77
CA GLY A 15 -11.83 -1.42 7.86
C GLY A 15 -11.15 -1.83 9.18
N GLU A 16 -11.68 -2.87 9.84
CA GLU A 16 -11.12 -3.40 11.09
C GLU A 16 -10.03 -4.48 10.86
N HIS A 17 -9.65 -4.75 9.61
CA HIS A 17 -8.65 -5.75 9.28
C HIS A 17 -7.30 -5.12 8.92
N GLU A 18 -6.24 -5.73 9.47
CA GLU A 18 -4.85 -5.35 9.21
C GLU A 18 -4.16 -6.45 8.40
N VAL A 19 -3.58 -6.09 7.25
CA VAL A 19 -2.85 -7.02 6.38
C VAL A 19 -1.39 -6.60 6.33
N PRO A 20 -0.45 -7.37 6.92
CA PRO A 20 0.96 -7.07 6.85
C PRO A 20 1.49 -7.24 5.42
N ILE A 21 2.20 -6.23 4.93
CA ILE A 21 2.90 -6.23 3.65
C ILE A 21 4.26 -6.90 3.83
N GLY A 22 4.40 -8.10 3.29
CA GLY A 22 5.70 -8.76 3.20
C GLY A 22 6.66 -8.01 2.28
N GLU A 23 7.97 -8.13 2.54
CA GLU A 23 9.02 -7.45 1.77
C GLU A 23 8.93 -7.69 0.26
N VAL A 24 8.47 -8.89 -0.14
CA VAL A 24 8.34 -9.29 -1.55
C VAL A 24 7.35 -8.42 -2.31
N TYR A 25 6.21 -8.08 -1.70
CA TYR A 25 5.15 -7.32 -2.37
C TYR A 25 5.17 -5.84 -2.04
N ARG A 26 6.05 -5.43 -1.12
CA ARG A 26 6.15 -4.04 -0.66
C ARG A 26 6.38 -3.08 -1.82
N ASN A 27 7.36 -3.36 -2.66
CA ASN A 27 7.76 -2.43 -3.70
C ASN A 27 6.67 -2.23 -4.76
N ASP A 28 6.06 -3.33 -5.22
CA ASP A 28 4.93 -3.29 -6.16
C ASP A 28 3.70 -2.61 -5.57
N PHE A 29 3.37 -2.89 -4.30
CA PHE A 29 2.22 -2.29 -3.63
C PHE A 29 2.39 -0.79 -3.47
N PHE A 30 3.57 -0.36 -3.00
CA PHE A 30 3.91 1.06 -2.91
C PHE A 30 3.85 1.74 -4.27
N TYR A 31 4.39 1.12 -5.32
CA TYR A 31 4.35 1.67 -6.67
C TYR A 31 2.91 1.86 -7.17
N MET A 32 2.05 0.85 -6.99
CA MET A 32 0.65 0.89 -7.43
C MET A 32 -0.21 1.88 -6.63
N TYR A 33 -0.05 1.93 -5.30
CA TYR A 33 -0.94 2.72 -4.42
C TYR A 33 -0.43 4.12 -4.09
N SER A 34 0.86 4.39 -4.23
CA SER A 34 1.38 5.77 -4.18
C SER A 34 1.19 6.51 -5.51
N GLY A 35 0.55 5.89 -6.52
CA GLY A 35 0.22 6.54 -7.79
C GLY A 35 1.44 6.98 -8.60
N GLY A 36 2.61 6.34 -8.40
CA GLY A 36 3.84 6.80 -9.02
C GLY A 36 4.31 8.19 -8.56
N LEU A 37 3.82 8.73 -7.44
CA LEU A 37 4.16 10.08 -6.95
C LEU A 37 5.65 10.28 -6.61
N ILE A 38 6.45 9.22 -6.58
CA ILE A 38 7.92 9.31 -6.44
C ILE A 38 8.63 9.26 -7.82
N ALA A 39 7.92 8.94 -8.89
CA ALA A 39 8.41 8.94 -10.27
C ALA A 39 7.81 10.12 -11.05
N GLY A 40 8.11 11.33 -10.61
CA GLY A 40 7.71 12.57 -11.28
C GLY A 40 8.57 13.74 -10.84
N ASN A 41 9.87 13.68 -11.21
CA ASN A 41 10.73 14.85 -11.34
C ASN A 41 10.50 15.49 -12.72
#